data_AF-A0A0C9XAC1-F1
#
_entry.id   AF-A0A0C9XAC1-F1
#
_cell.length_a   1.000
_cell.length_b   1.000
_cell.length_c   1.000
_cell.angle_alpha   90.00
_cell.angle_beta   90.00
_cell.angle_gamma   90.00
#
_symmetry.space_group_name_H-M   'P 1'
#
loop_
_entity.id
_entity.type
_entity.pdbx_description
1 polymer ?
#
loop_
_entity_poly.entity_id
_entity_poly.type
_entity_poly.pdbx_seq_one_letter_code
_entity_poly.pdbx_strand_id
1 'polypeptide(L)'
;FFDKVSLKTLGLRVQLGHGGCACPCPTAGPPSFMVFDTSGVHAVNLDYCDCPSDNKFDRRTQLLRQGWFPATFSRPNTVLTFDCLERFHEHTLQGKGNLYDFYHLLLRKTDNMNICDTIYRYKEIHRVFRFWRNIMSLKRAGRGHDPEGVENTPPGSLTVECPACPHPGRNLPENWREAGPLMYAYNFF
;
A
#
# COMPACT_ATOMS: atom_id res chain seq x y z
N PHE A 1 -33.51 -16.37 13.21
CA PHE A 1 -32.16 -15.94 13.62
C PHE A 1 -31.31 -15.83 12.35
N PHE A 2 -30.37 -14.89 12.27
CA PHE A 2 -29.47 -14.75 11.11
C PHE A 2 -28.07 -15.17 11.52
N ASP A 3 -27.47 -16.07 10.75
CA ASP A 3 -26.09 -16.50 10.97
C ASP A 3 -25.13 -15.72 10.07
N LYS A 4 -23.99 -15.32 10.63
CA LYS A 4 -22.95 -14.66 9.86
C LYS A 4 -22.30 -15.66 8.92
N VAL A 5 -22.36 -15.38 7.62
CA VAL A 5 -21.77 -16.21 6.57
C VAL A 5 -20.92 -15.36 5.63
N SER A 6 -19.79 -15.90 5.17
CA SER A 6 -18.93 -15.20 4.22
C SER A 6 -19.51 -15.26 2.81
N LEU A 7 -19.31 -14.21 1.99
CA LEU A 7 -19.71 -14.22 0.58
C LEU A 7 -19.04 -15.36 -0.20
N LYS A 8 -17.81 -15.73 0.21
CA LYS A 8 -17.10 -16.90 -0.31
C LYS A 8 -17.88 -18.20 -0.08
N THR A 9 -18.44 -18.41 1.11
CA THR A 9 -19.27 -19.58 1.43
C THR A 9 -20.57 -19.58 0.63
N LEU A 10 -21.12 -18.39 0.35
CA LEU A 10 -22.29 -18.22 -0.52
C LEU A 10 -21.97 -18.40 -2.03
N GLY A 11 -20.73 -18.72 -2.39
CA GLY A 11 -20.33 -19.02 -3.76
C GLY A 11 -19.82 -17.81 -4.55
N LEU A 12 -19.68 -16.63 -3.94
CA LEU A 12 -19.09 -15.48 -4.63
C LEU A 12 -17.63 -15.79 -5.02
N ARG A 13 -17.32 -15.54 -6.29
CA ARG A 13 -15.97 -15.58 -6.84
C ARG A 13 -15.66 -14.26 -7.52
N VAL A 14 -14.47 -13.72 -7.27
CA VAL A 14 -14.00 -12.49 -7.91
C VAL A 14 -13.23 -12.85 -9.16
N GLN A 15 -13.81 -12.57 -10.32
CA GLN A 15 -13.15 -12.72 -11.61
C GLN A 15 -12.18 -11.55 -11.84
N LEU A 16 -10.90 -11.85 -12.00
CA LEU A 16 -9.90 -10.89 -12.43
C LEU A 16 -9.78 -10.86 -13.96
N GLY A 17 -9.35 -9.71 -14.48
CA GLY A 17 -9.29 -9.47 -15.92
C GLY A 17 -10.66 -9.16 -16.50
N HIS A 18 -10.72 -8.96 -17.83
CA HIS A 18 -11.94 -8.67 -18.58
C HIS A 18 -12.81 -7.51 -18.04
N GLY A 19 -12.24 -6.58 -17.26
CA GLY A 19 -12.99 -5.45 -16.69
C GLY A 19 -14.18 -5.86 -15.81
N GLY A 20 -14.14 -7.07 -15.21
CA GLY A 20 -15.25 -7.61 -14.42
C GLY A 20 -16.27 -8.43 -15.22
N CYS A 21 -16.13 -8.55 -16.53
CA CYS A 21 -16.92 -9.50 -17.33
C CYS A 21 -16.49 -10.96 -17.10
N ALA A 22 -17.35 -11.89 -17.47
CA ALA A 22 -17.05 -13.32 -17.41
C ALA A 22 -15.83 -13.66 -18.30
N CYS A 23 -14.91 -14.45 -17.75
CA CYS A 23 -13.76 -14.96 -18.48
C CYS A 23 -14.10 -16.33 -19.10
N PRO A 24 -13.79 -16.58 -20.39
CA PRO A 24 -13.97 -17.89 -20.99
C PRO A 24 -12.91 -18.91 -20.54
N CYS A 25 -11.78 -18.45 -19.98
CA CYS A 25 -10.68 -19.31 -19.50
C CYS A 25 -10.26 -18.92 -18.07
N PRO A 26 -11.15 -19.08 -17.06
CA PRO A 26 -10.83 -18.73 -15.69
C PRO A 26 -9.98 -19.82 -15.03
N THR A 27 -8.93 -19.41 -14.31
CA THR A 27 -8.13 -20.30 -13.47
C THR A 27 -8.32 -19.95 -12.01
N ALA A 28 -8.75 -20.91 -11.21
CA ALA A 28 -8.96 -20.70 -9.78
C ALA A 28 -7.67 -20.22 -9.08
N GLY A 29 -7.82 -19.16 -8.29
CA GLY A 29 -6.84 -18.69 -7.34
C GLY A 29 -6.70 -19.63 -6.13
N PRO A 30 -5.77 -19.31 -5.21
CA PRO A 30 -5.56 -20.13 -4.02
C PRO A 30 -6.82 -20.11 -3.12
N PRO A 31 -7.12 -21.23 -2.44
CA PRO A 31 -8.37 -21.37 -1.69
C PRO A 31 -8.44 -20.50 -0.43
N SER A 32 -7.31 -20.03 0.10
CA SER A 32 -7.22 -19.20 1.31
C SER A 32 -6.81 -17.76 1.00
N PHE A 33 -7.40 -17.18 -0.06
CA PHE A 33 -7.09 -15.81 -0.47
C PHE A 33 -7.78 -14.78 0.44
N MET A 34 -7.00 -13.84 0.96
CA MET A 34 -7.41 -12.83 1.94
C MET A 34 -7.26 -11.43 1.35
N VAL A 35 -8.33 -10.64 1.46
CA VAL A 35 -8.37 -9.23 1.05
C VAL A 35 -8.52 -8.38 2.30
N PHE A 36 -7.55 -7.50 2.55
CA PHE A 36 -7.64 -6.47 3.57
C PHE A 36 -8.17 -5.19 2.94
N ASP A 37 -9.35 -4.77 3.39
CA ASP A 37 -10.04 -3.57 2.93
C ASP A 37 -10.40 -2.67 4.13
N THR A 38 -10.75 -1.42 3.86
CA THR A 38 -11.23 -0.48 4.87
C THR A 38 -12.51 -0.93 5.59
N SER A 39 -13.31 -1.81 4.98
CA SER A 39 -14.46 -2.47 5.59
C SER A 39 -14.10 -3.65 6.51
N GLY A 40 -12.86 -4.14 6.46
CA GLY A 40 -12.37 -5.28 7.23
C GLY A 40 -11.56 -6.26 6.38
N VAL A 41 -11.34 -7.43 6.95
CA VAL A 41 -10.68 -8.57 6.33
C VAL A 41 -11.70 -9.55 5.75
N HIS A 42 -11.51 -9.92 4.48
CA HIS A 42 -12.42 -10.76 3.71
C HIS A 42 -11.68 -11.97 3.14
N ALA A 43 -12.18 -13.17 3.43
CA ALA A 43 -11.79 -14.36 2.69
C ALA A 43 -12.61 -14.44 1.40
N VAL A 44 -11.95 -14.56 0.25
CA VAL A 44 -12.61 -14.57 -1.06
C VAL A 44 -12.18 -15.77 -1.90
N ASN A 45 -13.06 -16.22 -2.80
CA ASN A 45 -12.65 -17.04 -3.93
C ASN A 45 -12.30 -16.11 -5.08
N LEU A 46 -11.27 -16.46 -5.83
CA LEU A 46 -10.73 -15.64 -6.91
C LEU A 46 -10.53 -16.51 -8.15
N ASP A 47 -10.75 -15.92 -9.32
CA ASP A 47 -10.42 -16.51 -10.61
C ASP A 47 -9.50 -15.57 -11.39
N TYR A 48 -8.33 -16.06 -11.78
CA TYR A 48 -7.44 -15.36 -12.71
C TYR A 48 -7.93 -15.55 -14.14
N CYS A 49 -7.71 -14.56 -14.99
CA CYS A 49 -7.84 -14.71 -16.43
C CYS A 49 -6.58 -15.37 -17.00
N ASP A 50 -6.73 -16.48 -17.71
CA ASP A 50 -5.64 -17.18 -18.43
C ASP A 50 -5.92 -17.26 -19.94
N CYS A 51 -6.76 -16.37 -20.48
CA CYS A 51 -7.06 -16.31 -21.92
C CYS A 51 -5.78 -16.10 -22.76
N PRO A 52 -5.64 -16.81 -23.90
CA PRO A 52 -4.44 -16.78 -24.74
C PRO A 52 -4.31 -15.53 -25.64
N SER A 53 -4.98 -14.41 -25.33
CA SER A 53 -4.86 -13.18 -26.10
C SER A 53 -3.44 -12.60 -26.04
N ASP A 54 -3.04 -11.80 -27.05
CA ASP A 54 -1.74 -11.09 -27.13
C ASP A 54 -1.37 -10.29 -25.86
N ASN A 55 -2.38 -9.95 -25.04
CA ASN A 55 -2.22 -9.24 -23.77
C ASN A 55 -2.42 -10.17 -22.55
N LYS A 56 -1.74 -11.31 -22.50
CA LYS A 56 -1.73 -12.15 -21.28
C LYS A 56 -1.05 -11.40 -20.13
N PHE A 57 -1.83 -10.92 -19.18
CA PHE A 57 -1.31 -10.28 -17.98
C PHE A 57 -0.89 -11.31 -16.94
N ASP A 58 0.28 -11.10 -16.33
CA ASP A 58 0.69 -11.89 -15.18
C ASP A 58 -0.27 -11.67 -13.99
N ARG A 59 -0.29 -12.63 -13.07
CA ARG A 59 -1.25 -12.64 -11.94
C ARG A 59 -1.14 -11.39 -11.07
N ARG A 60 0.07 -10.86 -10.88
CA ARG A 60 0.27 -9.60 -10.13
C ARG A 60 -0.32 -8.39 -10.86
N THR A 61 -0.18 -8.29 -12.19
CA THR A 61 -0.77 -7.17 -12.95
C THR A 61 -2.29 -7.23 -12.89
N GLN A 62 -2.87 -8.43 -12.97
CA GLN A 62 -4.32 -8.61 -12.82
C GLN A 62 -4.80 -8.10 -11.45
N LEU A 63 -4.10 -8.43 -10.36
CA LEU A 63 -4.42 -7.93 -9.02
C LEU A 63 -4.26 -6.41 -8.91
N LEU A 64 -3.15 -5.86 -9.42
CA LEU A 64 -2.91 -4.41 -9.38
C LEU A 64 -3.95 -3.63 -10.17
N ARG A 65 -4.43 -4.17 -11.30
CA ARG A 65 -5.53 -3.58 -12.08
C ARG A 65 -6.87 -3.63 -11.37
N GLN A 66 -7.07 -4.61 -10.49
CA GLN A 66 -8.23 -4.67 -9.58
C GLN A 66 -8.11 -3.68 -8.41
N GLY A 67 -6.99 -2.94 -8.30
CA GLY A 67 -6.70 -2.09 -7.15
C GLY A 67 -6.29 -2.89 -5.91
N TRP A 68 -5.77 -4.10 -6.09
CA TRP A 68 -5.35 -5.00 -5.02
C TRP A 68 -3.83 -5.15 -5.03
N PHE A 69 -3.18 -4.57 -4.03
CA PHE A 69 -1.73 -4.66 -3.87
C PHE A 69 -1.34 -6.00 -3.23
N PRO A 70 -0.57 -6.86 -3.91
CA PRO A 70 -0.25 -8.17 -3.39
C PRO A 70 0.83 -8.13 -2.31
N ALA A 71 0.66 -8.93 -1.26
CA ALA A 71 1.66 -9.09 -0.23
C ALA A 71 2.94 -9.76 -0.75
N THR A 72 2.83 -10.65 -1.74
CA THR A 72 3.93 -11.34 -2.44
C THR A 72 3.68 -11.34 -3.93
N PHE A 73 4.73 -11.27 -4.75
CA PHE A 73 4.55 -11.13 -6.21
C PHE A 73 4.45 -12.45 -6.97
N SER A 74 4.99 -13.55 -6.45
CA SER A 74 5.00 -14.85 -7.13
C SER A 74 3.71 -15.66 -6.93
N ARG A 75 3.28 -15.81 -5.67
CA ARG A 75 2.08 -16.57 -5.27
C ARG A 75 1.33 -15.81 -4.17
N PRO A 76 0.61 -14.72 -4.50
CA PRO A 76 -0.14 -13.96 -3.52
C PRO A 76 -1.30 -14.77 -2.96
N ASN A 77 -1.36 -14.85 -1.63
CA ASN A 77 -2.54 -15.31 -0.89
C ASN A 77 -3.18 -14.18 -0.07
N THR A 78 -2.52 -13.03 0.01
CA THR A 78 -2.98 -11.86 0.76
C THR A 78 -2.80 -10.64 -0.11
N VAL A 79 -3.80 -9.77 -0.15
CA VAL A 79 -3.74 -8.47 -0.80
C VAL A 79 -4.31 -7.40 0.12
N LEU A 80 -3.88 -6.16 -0.09
CA LEU A 80 -4.50 -4.98 0.49
C LEU A 80 -5.13 -4.17 -0.64
N THR A 81 -6.34 -3.68 -0.46
CA THR A 81 -6.94 -2.74 -1.42
C THR A 81 -6.13 -1.44 -1.44
N PHE A 82 -6.09 -0.74 -2.58
CA PHE A 82 -5.46 0.57 -2.67
C PHE A 82 -6.11 1.55 -1.69
N ASP A 83 -7.45 1.54 -1.59
CA ASP A 83 -8.19 2.30 -0.59
C ASP A 83 -7.73 2.04 0.84
N CYS A 84 -7.43 0.77 1.19
CA CYS A 84 -6.90 0.42 2.50
C CYS A 84 -5.51 1.03 2.73
N LEU A 85 -4.64 1.01 1.73
CA LEU A 85 -3.29 1.56 1.81
C LEU A 85 -3.27 3.08 1.85
N GLU A 86 -4.10 3.73 1.03
CA GLU A 86 -4.31 5.17 1.03
C GLU A 86 -4.83 5.65 2.38
N ARG A 87 -5.91 5.01 2.88
CA ARG A 87 -6.50 5.36 4.18
C ARG A 87 -5.51 5.20 5.33
N PHE A 88 -4.69 4.15 5.33
CA PHE A 88 -3.67 3.99 6.37
C PHE A 88 -2.56 5.04 6.25
N HIS A 89 -2.14 5.38 5.02
CA HIS A 89 -1.15 6.43 4.79
C HIS A 89 -1.66 7.78 5.32
N GLU A 90 -2.88 8.17 4.95
CA GLU A 90 -3.54 9.39 5.46
C GLU A 90 -3.65 9.38 6.98
N HIS A 91 -4.07 8.25 7.57
CA HIS A 91 -4.19 8.12 9.02
C HIS A 91 -2.83 8.27 9.74
N THR A 92 -1.76 7.75 9.14
CA THR A 92 -0.40 7.94 9.68
C THR A 92 0.03 9.40 9.62
N LEU A 93 -0.30 10.12 8.55
CA LEU A 93 0.06 11.54 8.39
C LEU A 93 -0.77 12.46 9.30
N GLN A 94 -2.08 12.23 9.39
CA GLN A 94 -3.01 13.08 10.13
C GLN A 94 -3.05 12.75 11.62
N GLY A 95 -3.16 11.46 11.96
CA GLY A 95 -3.39 11.00 13.33
C GLY A 95 -2.14 10.45 14.02
N LYS A 96 -1.03 10.29 13.30
CA LYS A 96 0.19 9.59 13.79
C LYS A 96 -0.11 8.18 14.31
N GLY A 97 -1.17 7.56 13.81
CA GLY A 97 -1.55 6.20 14.15
C GLY A 97 -0.48 5.22 13.68
N ASN A 98 -0.21 4.19 14.49
CA ASN A 98 0.73 3.14 14.11
C ASN A 98 0.03 2.02 13.33
N LEU A 99 0.82 1.19 12.66
CA LEU A 99 0.29 0.09 11.85
C LEU A 99 -0.39 -1.00 12.69
N TYR A 100 0.07 -1.23 13.92
CA TYR A 100 -0.46 -2.26 14.80
C TYR A 100 -1.92 -1.97 15.15
N ASP A 101 -2.21 -0.74 15.57
CA ASP A 101 -3.56 -0.31 15.92
C ASP A 101 -4.47 -0.31 14.69
N PHE A 102 -3.97 0.14 13.53
CA PHE A 102 -4.74 0.09 12.28
C PHE A 102 -5.04 -1.36 11.84
N TYR A 103 -4.06 -2.26 11.97
CA TYR A 103 -4.27 -3.69 11.70
C TYR A 103 -5.34 -4.29 12.60
N HIS A 104 -5.29 -4.01 13.90
CA HIS A 104 -6.29 -4.49 14.85
C HIS A 104 -7.66 -3.85 14.63
N LEU A 105 -7.72 -2.61 14.17
CA LEU A 105 -8.97 -1.98 13.73
C LEU A 105 -9.62 -2.77 12.58
N LEU A 106 -8.85 -3.18 11.56
CA LEU A 106 -9.37 -4.00 10.46
C LEU A 106 -9.87 -5.36 10.94
N LEU A 107 -9.13 -6.02 11.84
CA LEU A 107 -9.57 -7.28 12.44
C LEU A 107 -10.88 -7.12 13.21
N ARG A 108 -11.00 -6.07 14.03
CA ARG A 108 -12.21 -5.78 14.81
C ARG A 108 -13.41 -5.42 13.93
N LYS A 109 -13.20 -4.78 12.77
CA LYS A 109 -14.26 -4.57 11.79
C LYS A 109 -14.83 -5.90 11.27
N THR A 110 -13.96 -6.89 11.04
CA THR A 110 -14.42 -8.23 10.68
C THR A 110 -15.05 -8.96 11.85
N ASP A 111 -14.40 -8.98 13.01
CA ASP A 111 -14.85 -9.71 14.20
C ASP A 111 -14.44 -8.98 15.47
N ASN A 112 -15.32 -8.09 15.95
CA ASN A 112 -15.06 -7.28 17.14
C ASN A 112 -15.06 -8.10 18.44
N MET A 113 -15.76 -9.22 18.46
CA MET A 113 -15.89 -10.07 19.63
C MET A 113 -14.80 -11.15 19.69
N ASN A 114 -13.99 -11.28 18.63
CA ASN A 114 -12.92 -12.26 18.52
C ASN A 114 -13.42 -13.71 18.77
N ILE A 115 -14.56 -14.03 18.17
CA ILE A 115 -15.23 -15.34 18.25
C ILE A 115 -14.63 -16.31 17.22
N CYS A 116 -14.20 -15.79 16.07
CA CYS A 116 -13.58 -16.56 15.01
C CYS A 116 -12.08 -16.77 15.25
N ASP A 117 -11.49 -17.72 14.52
CA ASP A 117 -10.05 -17.97 14.56
C ASP A 117 -9.24 -16.71 14.25
N THR A 118 -8.19 -16.49 15.04
CA THR A 118 -7.34 -15.31 14.90
C THR A 118 -6.54 -15.37 13.60
N ILE A 119 -6.70 -14.33 12.77
CA ILE A 119 -5.88 -14.12 11.58
C ILE A 119 -4.60 -13.39 11.98
N TYR A 120 -3.43 -13.94 11.64
CA TYR A 120 -2.15 -13.26 11.82
C TYR A 120 -1.44 -13.03 10.48
N ARG A 121 -1.54 -11.81 9.94
CA ARG A 121 -0.90 -11.36 8.69
C ARG A 121 -0.11 -10.05 8.86
N TYR A 122 0.18 -9.66 10.09
CA TYR A 122 0.82 -8.38 10.41
C TYR A 122 2.15 -8.15 9.67
N LYS A 123 3.02 -9.17 9.61
CA LYS A 123 4.31 -9.10 8.90
C LYS A 123 4.15 -8.81 7.41
N GLU A 124 3.12 -9.37 6.79
CA GLU A 124 2.83 -9.20 5.37
C GLU A 124 2.39 -7.76 5.08
N ILE A 125 1.47 -7.25 5.90
CA ILE A 125 0.94 -5.88 5.79
C ILE A 125 2.04 -4.85 6.02
N HIS A 126 2.89 -5.06 7.01
CA HIS A 126 4.01 -4.17 7.28
C HIS A 126 4.98 -4.08 6.11
N ARG A 127 5.26 -5.20 5.43
CA ARG A 127 6.05 -5.20 4.19
C ARG A 127 5.33 -4.43 3.07
N VAL A 128 4.04 -4.69 2.86
CA VAL A 128 3.25 -4.00 1.82
C VAL A 128 3.26 -2.49 2.03
N PHE A 129 3.05 -2.03 3.26
CA PHE A 129 3.03 -0.59 3.54
C PHE A 129 4.39 0.08 3.28
N ARG A 130 5.50 -0.61 3.55
CA ARG A 130 6.84 -0.12 3.19
C ARG A 130 7.00 0.05 1.68
N PHE A 131 6.53 -0.92 0.89
CA PHE A 131 6.51 -0.79 -0.57
C PHE A 131 5.61 0.36 -1.02
N TRP A 132 4.39 0.43 -0.49
CA TRP A 132 3.44 1.48 -0.81
C TRP A 132 4.02 2.86 -0.58
N ARG A 133 4.60 3.12 0.60
CA ARG A 133 5.21 4.40 0.94
C ARG A 133 6.34 4.77 -0.02
N ASN A 134 7.20 3.82 -0.36
CA ASN A 134 8.29 4.04 -1.31
C ASN A 134 7.75 4.38 -2.72
N ILE A 135 6.76 3.64 -3.21
CA ILE A 135 6.12 3.90 -4.51
C ILE A 135 5.45 5.28 -4.52
N MET A 136 4.77 5.68 -3.44
CA MET A 136 4.16 7.00 -3.34
C MET A 136 5.21 8.12 -3.35
N SER A 137 6.35 7.94 -2.68
CA SER A 137 7.48 8.88 -2.75
C SER A 137 8.04 9.00 -4.16
N LEU A 138 8.25 7.88 -4.86
CA LEU A 138 8.71 7.86 -6.25
C LEU A 138 7.73 8.55 -7.20
N LYS A 139 6.43 8.28 -7.03
CA LYS A 139 5.35 8.90 -7.82
C LYS A 139 5.33 10.41 -7.61
N ARG A 140 5.41 10.87 -6.35
CA ARG A 140 5.44 12.31 -6.01
C ARG A 140 6.63 13.03 -6.63
N ALA A 141 7.79 12.38 -6.69
CA ALA A 141 9.00 12.94 -7.30
C ALA A 141 9.09 12.72 -8.82
N GLY A 142 8.06 12.17 -9.46
CA GLY A 142 8.04 11.96 -10.92
C GLY A 142 9.02 10.90 -11.44
N ARG A 143 9.63 10.08 -10.56
CA ARG A 143 10.70 9.15 -10.94
C ARG A 143 10.26 8.03 -11.89
N GLY A 144 8.96 7.75 -11.97
CA GLY A 144 8.40 6.79 -12.93
C GLY A 144 8.44 7.29 -14.38
N HIS A 145 8.64 8.59 -14.61
CA HIS A 145 8.77 9.19 -15.94
C HIS A 145 10.21 9.60 -16.28
N ASP A 146 11.16 9.36 -15.37
CA ASP A 146 12.57 9.62 -15.64
C ASP A 146 13.06 8.62 -16.71
N PRO A 147 13.67 9.07 -17.82
CA PRO A 147 14.25 8.19 -18.83
C PRO A 147 15.32 7.24 -18.30
N GLU A 148 16.06 7.64 -17.27
CA GLU A 148 17.05 6.79 -16.59
C GLU A 148 16.38 5.78 -15.63
N GLY A 149 15.09 5.98 -15.33
CA GLY A 149 14.30 5.09 -14.51
C GLY A 149 14.46 5.29 -13.00
N VAL A 150 13.66 4.53 -12.26
CA VAL A 150 13.57 4.60 -10.79
C VAL A 150 14.87 4.19 -10.11
N GLU A 151 15.61 3.23 -10.67
CA GLU A 151 16.86 2.73 -10.09
C GLU A 151 17.97 3.80 -10.04
N ASN A 152 17.90 4.80 -10.92
CA ASN A 152 18.84 5.92 -10.96
C ASN A 152 18.43 7.10 -10.05
N THR A 153 17.49 6.89 -9.12
CA THR A 153 17.05 7.93 -8.18
C THR A 153 18.17 8.25 -7.17
N PRO A 154 18.79 9.45 -7.18
CA PRO A 154 19.91 9.76 -6.30
C PRO A 154 19.50 9.83 -4.82
N PRO A 155 20.42 9.58 -3.88
CA PRO A 155 20.16 9.79 -2.45
C PRO A 155 19.65 11.22 -2.19
N GLY A 156 18.58 11.33 -1.39
CA GLY A 156 17.96 12.63 -1.05
C GLY A 156 17.00 13.20 -2.10
N SER A 157 17.00 12.71 -3.34
CA SER A 157 16.17 13.26 -4.43
C SER A 157 14.65 13.07 -4.26
N LEU A 158 14.22 12.21 -3.32
CA LEU A 158 12.81 12.01 -2.97
C LEU A 158 12.34 12.90 -1.81
N THR A 159 13.27 13.63 -1.19
CA THR A 159 12.94 14.52 -0.06
C THR A 159 12.47 15.87 -0.58
N VAL A 160 11.53 16.47 0.14
CA VAL A 160 11.17 17.87 -0.07
C VAL A 160 12.20 18.71 0.65
N GLU A 161 12.73 19.72 -0.03
CA GLU A 161 13.62 20.68 0.60
C GLU A 161 12.92 21.35 1.78
N CYS A 162 13.54 21.29 2.95
CA CYS A 162 12.99 21.88 4.16
C CYS A 162 13.19 23.40 4.13
N PRO A 163 12.13 24.22 4.14
CA PRO A 163 12.27 25.68 4.13
C PRO A 163 12.81 26.24 5.45
N ALA A 164 12.72 25.47 6.54
CA ALA A 164 13.24 25.84 7.86
C ALA A 164 14.73 25.49 8.03
N CYS A 165 15.28 24.60 7.20
CA CYS A 165 16.71 24.32 7.25
C CYS A 165 17.52 25.56 6.84
N PRO A 166 18.74 25.75 7.38
CA PRO A 166 19.59 26.88 7.05
C PRO A 166 20.19 26.73 5.64
N HIS A 167 19.91 27.70 4.77
CA HIS A 167 20.34 27.75 3.37
C HIS A 167 21.11 29.05 3.10
N PRO A 168 22.46 29.02 3.07
CA PRO A 168 23.27 30.17 2.74
C PRO A 168 22.84 30.82 1.41
N GLY A 169 22.64 32.14 1.41
CA GLY A 169 22.19 32.89 0.23
C GLY A 169 20.71 32.78 -0.11
N ARG A 170 19.90 32.06 0.68
CA ARG A 170 18.43 31.99 0.51
C ARG A 170 17.67 32.48 1.73
N ASN A 171 17.94 31.92 2.90
CA ASN A 171 17.22 32.24 4.13
C ASN A 171 18.14 32.53 5.33
N LEU A 172 19.45 32.72 5.08
CA LEU A 172 20.42 33.16 6.07
C LEU A 172 20.90 34.59 5.74
N PRO A 173 21.11 35.46 6.76
CA PRO A 173 21.80 36.75 6.57
C PRO A 173 23.19 36.55 5.97
N GLU A 174 23.72 37.50 5.20
CA GLU A 174 25.04 37.34 4.55
C GLU A 174 26.18 37.08 5.55
N ASN A 175 26.15 37.77 6.69
CA ASN A 175 27.13 37.64 7.77
C ASN A 175 26.76 36.57 8.81
N TRP A 176 25.90 35.60 8.48
CA TRP A 176 25.47 34.57 9.43
C TRP A 176 26.64 33.81 10.09
N ARG A 177 27.76 33.64 9.38
CA ARG A 177 29.00 33.01 9.89
C ARG A 177 29.74 33.82 10.95
N GLU A 178 29.43 35.12 11.06
CA GLU A 178 30.04 36.05 12.00
C GLU A 178 29.16 36.27 13.25
N ALA A 179 28.06 35.52 13.37
CA ALA A 179 27.10 35.66 14.46
C ALA A 179 27.66 35.33 15.86
N GLY A 180 28.89 34.79 15.95
CA GLY A 180 29.59 34.53 17.20
C GLY A 180 28.78 33.64 18.14
N PRO A 181 28.46 34.08 19.37
CA PRO A 181 27.63 33.32 20.29
C PRO A 181 26.23 32.96 19.75
N LEU A 182 25.70 33.69 18.76
CA LEU A 182 24.38 33.43 18.17
C LEU A 182 24.40 32.39 17.05
N MET A 183 25.54 31.72 16.81
CA MET A 183 25.67 30.70 15.76
C MET A 183 24.65 29.56 15.90
N TYR A 184 24.20 29.26 17.12
CA TYR A 184 23.17 28.25 17.40
C TYR A 184 21.82 28.57 16.72
N ALA A 185 21.53 29.84 16.41
CA ALA A 185 20.29 30.22 15.74
C ALA A 185 20.23 29.78 14.27
N TYR A 186 21.38 29.41 13.69
CA TYR A 186 21.51 29.00 12.29
C TYR A 186 21.95 27.54 12.13
N ASN A 187 22.10 26.80 13.22
CA ASN A 187 22.33 25.36 13.22
C ASN A 187 21.05 24.65 13.63
N PHE A 188 20.38 24.03 12.68
CA PHE A 188 19.48 22.93 12.98
C PHE A 188 20.33 21.67 12.91
N PHE A 189 20.46 20.98 14.05
CA PHE A 189 21.30 19.81 14.38
C PHE A 189 22.64 20.14 15.05
#